data_AF-A0A9E1QQI1-F1
#
_entry.id   AF-A0A9E1QQI1-F1
#
_cell.length_a   1.000
_cell.length_b   1.000
_cell.length_c   1.000
_cell.angle_alpha   90.00
_cell.angle_beta   90.00
_cell.angle_gamma   90.00
#
_symmetry.space_group_name_H-M   'P 1'
#
loop_
_entity.id
_entity.type
_entity.pdbx_description
1 polymer ?
#
loop_
_entity_poly.entity_id
_entity_poly.type
_entity_poly.pdbx_seq_one_letter_code
_entity_poly.pdbx_strand_id
1 'polypeptide(L)'
;MKYNVAVFSYDSLHRKTYDILISLYLSGVDNVLVVAAPLVKLKGVNTDKLFTPVTYGEYEHPKDICKRFNYQYVVCPHDNFPKLKDIFNTHGTNIAIISGARILRKDVVSLMEYGVINYHPGVLPETSGLDSLYWMLENSVKPSVTCHFIDHKVDAGFLIKE
;
A
#
# COMPACT_ATOMS: atom_id res chain seq x y z
N MET A 1 14.37 -14.57 -10.80
CA MET A 1 12.98 -14.76 -10.34
C MET A 1 12.09 -13.79 -11.09
N LYS A 2 10.88 -14.20 -11.50
CA LYS A 2 9.92 -13.30 -12.18
C LYS A 2 8.88 -12.86 -11.15
N TYR A 3 8.83 -11.57 -10.84
CA TYR A 3 7.86 -11.01 -9.90
C TYR A 3 6.62 -10.52 -10.66
N ASN A 4 5.46 -10.98 -10.21
CA ASN A 4 4.16 -10.50 -10.66
C ASN A 4 3.54 -9.76 -9.47
N VAL A 5 3.59 -8.43 -9.54
CA VAL A 5 3.42 -7.55 -8.39
C VAL A 5 1.96 -7.11 -8.28
N ALA A 6 1.34 -7.38 -7.14
CA ALA A 6 0.10 -6.74 -6.75
C ALA A 6 0.39 -5.42 -6.00
N VAL A 7 -0.39 -4.37 -6.25
CA VAL A 7 -0.34 -3.12 -5.49
C VAL A 7 -1.71 -2.88 -4.88
N PHE A 8 -1.80 -2.93 -3.55
CA PHE A 8 -3.02 -2.56 -2.84
C PHE A 8 -3.10 -1.04 -2.74
N SER A 9 -4.16 -0.46 -3.29
CA SER A 9 -4.42 0.99 -3.28
C SER A 9 -5.88 1.30 -2.94
N TYR A 10 -6.22 2.59 -2.92
CA TYR A 10 -7.60 3.06 -2.98
C TYR A 10 -7.98 3.50 -4.40
N ASP A 11 -9.26 3.42 -4.74
CA ASP A 11 -9.86 3.96 -5.98
C ASP A 11 -10.08 5.46 -5.84
N SER A 12 -8.97 6.18 -5.62
CA SER A 12 -8.93 7.62 -5.45
C SER A 12 -7.54 8.18 -5.77
N LEU A 13 -7.43 9.49 -5.93
CA LEU A 13 -6.14 10.19 -6.01
C LEU A 13 -5.30 9.88 -4.76
N HIS A 14 -4.11 9.32 -4.97
CA HIS A 14 -3.25 8.88 -3.86
C HIS A 14 -1.77 8.98 -4.24
N ARG A 15 -1.07 9.97 -3.66
CA ARG A 15 0.33 10.31 -3.95
C ARG A 15 1.28 9.10 -3.81
N LYS A 16 1.22 8.37 -2.70
CA LYS A 16 2.06 7.18 -2.49
C LYS A 16 1.83 6.10 -3.56
N THR A 17 0.59 5.94 -4.03
CA THR A 17 0.30 5.01 -5.14
C THR A 17 0.91 5.50 -6.43
N TYR A 18 0.80 6.81 -6.73
CA TYR A 18 1.45 7.41 -7.88
C TYR A 18 2.96 7.13 -7.87
N ASP A 19 3.66 7.49 -6.78
CA ASP A 19 5.11 7.35 -6.68
C ASP A 19 5.57 5.88 -6.79
N ILE A 20 4.82 4.93 -6.20
CA ILE A 20 5.10 3.48 -6.31
C ILE A 20 4.95 3.00 -7.76
N LEU A 21 3.88 3.39 -8.47
CA LEU A 21 3.65 2.95 -9.83
C LEU A 21 4.70 3.49 -10.81
N ILE A 22 5.09 4.77 -10.65
CA ILE A 22 6.22 5.34 -11.41
C ILE A 22 7.51 4.55 -11.13
N SER A 23 7.79 4.25 -9.86
CA SER A 23 9.01 3.53 -9.47
C SER A 23 9.06 2.11 -10.03
N LEU A 24 7.94 1.38 -10.01
CA LEU A 24 7.83 0.06 -10.62
C LEU A 24 8.09 0.10 -12.13
N TYR A 25 7.52 1.10 -12.81
CA TYR A 25 7.72 1.29 -14.25
C TYR A 25 9.18 1.58 -14.59
N LEU A 26 9.79 2.54 -13.89
CA LEU A 26 11.20 2.88 -14.08
C LEU A 26 12.16 1.73 -13.73
N SER A 27 11.74 0.81 -12.85
CA SER A 27 12.51 -0.38 -12.49
C SER A 27 12.32 -1.54 -13.48
N GLY A 28 11.53 -1.37 -14.54
CA GLY A 28 11.26 -2.41 -15.54
C GLY A 28 10.35 -3.53 -15.03
N VAL A 29 9.48 -3.25 -14.06
CA VAL A 29 8.48 -4.22 -13.60
C VAL A 29 7.24 -4.13 -14.49
N ASP A 30 7.10 -5.08 -15.40
CA ASP A 30 6.01 -5.06 -16.40
C ASP A 30 4.70 -5.68 -15.89
N ASN A 31 4.78 -6.71 -15.03
CA ASN A 31 3.62 -7.47 -14.57
C ASN A 31 3.08 -6.88 -13.26
N VAL A 32 2.34 -5.78 -13.38
CA VAL A 32 1.72 -5.09 -12.24
C VAL A 32 0.20 -5.17 -12.31
N LEU A 33 -0.41 -5.56 -11.19
CA LEU A 33 -1.84 -5.52 -10.95
C LEU A 33 -2.12 -4.56 -9.79
N VAL A 34 -2.90 -3.52 -10.03
CA VAL A 34 -3.41 -2.64 -8.99
C VAL A 34 -4.79 -3.11 -8.53
N VAL A 35 -4.93 -3.36 -7.23
CA VAL A 35 -6.19 -3.69 -6.57
C VAL A 35 -6.63 -2.49 -5.73
N ALA A 36 -7.54 -1.71 -6.30
CA ALA A 36 -8.01 -0.47 -5.73
C ALA A 36 -9.31 -0.68 -4.93
N ALA A 37 -9.25 -0.47 -3.61
CA ALA A 37 -10.44 -0.52 -2.77
C ALA A 37 -11.29 0.75 -2.96
N PRO A 38 -12.62 0.62 -3.12
CA PRO A 38 -13.50 1.79 -3.12
C PRO A 38 -13.44 2.50 -1.76
N LEU A 39 -13.57 3.83 -1.76
CA LEU A 39 -13.63 4.59 -0.52
C LEU A 39 -14.91 4.25 0.25
N VAL A 40 -14.75 3.99 1.56
CA VAL A 40 -15.86 3.70 2.47
C VAL A 40 -16.07 4.87 3.43
N LYS A 41 -17.33 5.24 3.70
CA LYS A 41 -17.65 6.21 4.75
C LYS A 41 -17.48 5.56 6.11
N LEU A 42 -16.58 6.09 6.92
CA LEU A 42 -16.36 5.64 8.29
C LEU A 42 -17.33 6.36 9.24
N LYS A 43 -17.95 5.61 10.15
CA LYS A 43 -18.80 6.17 11.22
C LYS A 43 -17.91 6.64 12.37
N GLY A 44 -18.22 7.80 12.95
CA GLY A 44 -17.54 8.30 14.16
C GLY A 44 -16.14 8.89 13.92
N VAL A 45 -15.79 9.24 12.69
CA VAL A 45 -14.54 9.96 12.40
C VAL A 45 -14.77 11.45 12.62
N ASN A 46 -13.97 12.06 13.49
CA ASN A 46 -13.93 13.50 13.62
C ASN A 46 -13.45 14.10 12.29
N THR A 47 -14.29 14.91 11.65
CA THR A 47 -13.96 15.58 10.38
C THR A 47 -13.11 16.83 10.58
N ASP A 48 -12.92 17.26 11.83
CA ASP A 48 -12.07 18.39 12.19
C ASP A 48 -10.62 18.01 11.95
N LYS A 49 -10.16 18.26 10.73
CA LYS A 49 -8.74 18.18 10.40
C LYS A 49 -8.05 19.33 11.11
N LEU A 50 -7.27 18.99 12.14
CA LEU A 50 -6.41 19.96 12.85
C LEU A 50 -5.33 20.56 11.93
N PHE A 51 -5.05 19.91 10.80
CA PHE A 51 -4.01 20.33 9.85
C PHE A 51 -4.47 20.15 8.40
N THR A 52 -4.05 21.08 7.55
CA THR A 52 -4.17 20.95 6.10
C THR A 52 -2.97 20.13 5.59
N PRO A 53 -3.18 18.99 4.90
CA PRO A 53 -2.10 18.27 4.27
C PRO A 53 -1.38 19.20 3.29
N VAL A 54 -0.06 19.22 3.33
CA VAL A 54 0.70 19.98 2.34
C VAL A 54 0.62 19.26 1.01
N THR A 55 -0.11 19.84 0.06
CA THR A 55 -0.22 19.31 -1.30
C THR A 55 0.87 19.92 -2.16
N TYR A 56 1.91 19.14 -2.45
CA TYR A 56 2.89 19.49 -3.49
C TYR A 56 2.68 18.61 -4.72
N GLY A 57 2.77 19.21 -5.90
CA GLY A 57 2.79 18.51 -7.19
C GLY A 57 1.44 17.98 -7.67
N GLU A 58 1.33 17.84 -8.98
CA GLU A 58 0.21 17.17 -9.63
C GLU A 58 0.46 15.66 -9.63
N TYR A 59 -0.56 14.86 -9.30
CA TYR A 59 -0.52 13.41 -9.41
C TYR A 59 -1.83 12.90 -9.99
N GLU A 60 -1.74 11.85 -10.81
CA GLU A 60 -2.86 11.28 -11.54
C GLU A 60 -3.57 10.18 -10.73
N HIS A 61 -4.80 9.85 -11.15
CA HIS A 61 -5.52 8.72 -10.59
C HIS A 61 -4.80 7.40 -10.94
N PRO A 62 -4.69 6.44 -10.01
CA PRO A 62 -3.99 5.17 -10.27
C PRO A 62 -4.46 4.46 -11.54
N LYS A 63 -5.76 4.52 -11.84
CA LYS A 63 -6.35 3.98 -13.08
C LYS A 63 -5.73 4.57 -14.36
N ASP A 64 -5.49 5.87 -14.40
CA ASP A 64 -4.95 6.56 -15.58
C ASP A 64 -3.47 6.21 -15.77
N ILE A 65 -2.72 6.15 -14.67
CA ILE A 65 -1.32 5.68 -14.66
C ILE A 65 -1.23 4.25 -15.19
N CYS A 66 -2.09 3.36 -14.68
CA CYS A 66 -2.12 1.96 -15.13
C CYS A 66 -2.40 1.86 -16.63
N LYS A 67 -3.33 2.66 -17.16
CA LYS A 67 -3.61 2.72 -18.60
C LYS A 67 -2.39 3.14 -19.41
N ARG A 68 -1.61 4.12 -18.94
CA ARG A 68 -0.39 4.60 -19.62
C ARG A 68 0.74 3.57 -19.59
N PHE A 69 0.88 2.85 -18.48
CA PHE A 69 1.95 1.87 -18.26
C PHE A 69 1.58 0.44 -18.65
N ASN A 70 0.37 0.24 -19.19
CA ASN A 70 -0.17 -1.09 -19.52
C ASN A 70 -0.23 -2.04 -18.30
N TYR A 71 -0.48 -1.48 -17.12
CA TYR A 71 -0.75 -2.23 -15.90
C TYR A 71 -2.22 -2.57 -15.77
N GLN A 72 -2.50 -3.68 -15.09
CA GLN A 72 -3.87 -4.13 -14.83
C GLN A 72 -4.45 -3.34 -13.65
N TYR A 73 -5.71 -2.94 -13.74
CA TYR A 73 -6.39 -2.18 -12.69
C TYR A 73 -7.76 -2.79 -12.39
N VAL A 74 -7.99 -3.14 -11.13
CA VAL A 74 -9.27 -3.73 -10.69
C VAL A 74 -9.76 -3.03 -9.43
N VAL A 75 -11.04 -2.65 -9.44
CA VAL A 75 -11.71 -2.14 -8.23
C VAL A 75 -12.26 -3.32 -7.43
N CYS A 76 -11.75 -3.49 -6.21
CA CYS A 76 -12.12 -4.57 -5.31
C CYS A 76 -11.87 -4.19 -3.85
N PRO A 77 -12.87 -4.31 -2.96
CA PRO A 77 -12.64 -4.24 -1.51
C PRO A 77 -11.58 -5.24 -1.07
N HIS A 78 -10.64 -4.80 -0.22
CA HIS A 78 -9.52 -5.63 0.24
C HIS A 78 -9.94 -6.74 1.22
N ASP A 79 -11.19 -6.74 1.69
CA ASP A 79 -11.78 -7.77 2.53
C ASP A 79 -12.57 -8.83 1.74
N ASN A 80 -12.77 -8.64 0.43
CA ASN A 80 -13.46 -9.60 -0.44
C ASN A 80 -12.52 -10.74 -0.87
N PHE A 81 -12.23 -11.65 0.07
CA PHE A 81 -11.28 -12.73 -0.13
C PHE A 81 -11.54 -13.62 -1.36
N PRO A 82 -12.78 -14.12 -1.63
CA PRO A 82 -13.01 -14.96 -2.81
C PRO A 82 -12.62 -14.25 -4.12
N LYS A 83 -13.04 -12.99 -4.26
CA LYS A 83 -12.74 -12.19 -5.46
C LYS A 83 -11.23 -11.91 -5.58
N LEU A 84 -10.56 -11.57 -4.48
CA LEU A 84 -9.12 -11.36 -4.47
C LEU A 84 -8.35 -12.60 -4.88
N LYS A 85 -8.73 -13.77 -4.35
CA LYS A 85 -8.12 -15.05 -4.69
C LYS A 85 -8.24 -15.34 -6.19
N ASP A 86 -9.43 -15.14 -6.76
CA ASP A 86 -9.66 -15.37 -8.19
C ASP A 86 -8.83 -14.42 -9.07
N ILE A 87 -8.77 -13.13 -8.70
CA ILE A 87 -7.96 -12.12 -9.39
C ILE A 87 -6.48 -12.51 -9.32
N PHE A 88 -5.94 -12.78 -8.13
CA PHE A 88 -4.53 -13.09 -7.94
C PHE A 88 -4.10 -14.37 -8.66
N ASN A 89 -4.94 -15.41 -8.65
CA ASN A 89 -4.69 -16.63 -9.42
C ASN A 89 -4.68 -16.36 -10.92
N THR A 90 -5.65 -15.60 -11.42
CA THR A 90 -5.77 -15.26 -12.85
C THR A 90 -4.56 -14.48 -13.35
N HIS A 91 -4.05 -13.56 -12.53
CA HIS A 91 -2.89 -12.72 -12.86
C HIS A 91 -1.54 -13.35 -12.45
N GLY A 92 -1.56 -14.50 -11.76
CA GLY A 92 -0.37 -15.17 -11.24
C GLY A 92 0.47 -14.28 -10.30
N THR A 93 -0.16 -13.40 -9.52
CA THR A 93 0.55 -12.50 -8.61
C THR A 93 1.19 -13.26 -7.46
N ASN A 94 2.44 -12.94 -7.13
CA ASN A 94 3.23 -13.68 -6.14
C ASN A 94 3.85 -12.80 -5.05
N ILE A 95 3.79 -11.48 -5.18
CA ILE A 95 4.22 -10.51 -4.18
C ILE A 95 3.28 -9.31 -4.20
N ALA A 96 3.07 -8.65 -3.05
CA ALA A 96 2.29 -7.43 -3.01
C ALA A 96 3.00 -6.27 -2.32
N ILE A 97 2.60 -5.05 -2.67
CA ILE A 97 3.01 -3.79 -2.03
C ILE A 97 1.77 -3.06 -1.53
N ILE A 98 1.80 -2.59 -0.27
CA ILE A 98 0.79 -1.71 0.29
C ILE A 98 1.13 -0.26 -0.06
N SER A 99 0.41 0.29 -1.04
CA SER A 99 0.40 1.74 -1.26
C SER A 99 -0.71 2.40 -0.45
N GLY A 100 -1.85 1.73 -0.25
CA GLY A 100 -2.93 2.17 0.62
C GLY A 100 -3.92 1.04 0.85
N ALA A 101 -4.09 0.65 2.12
CA ALA A 101 -5.02 -0.39 2.52
C ALA A 101 -5.46 -0.16 3.97
N ARG A 102 -6.56 -0.82 4.37
CA ARG A 102 -6.84 -1.07 5.79
C ARG A 102 -6.00 -2.27 6.24
N ILE A 103 -6.14 -2.68 7.51
CA ILE A 103 -5.55 -3.92 8.00
C ILE A 103 -6.01 -5.08 7.10
N LEU A 104 -5.05 -5.74 6.44
CA LEU A 104 -5.31 -6.89 5.60
C LEU A 104 -5.55 -8.13 6.46
N ARG A 105 -6.54 -8.93 6.09
CA ARG A 105 -6.79 -10.21 6.77
C ARG A 105 -5.64 -11.18 6.46
N LYS A 106 -5.31 -12.03 7.43
CA LYS A 106 -4.21 -13.01 7.31
C LYS A 106 -4.34 -13.93 6.09
N ASP A 107 -5.56 -14.30 5.73
CA ASP A 107 -5.83 -15.13 4.55
C ASP A 107 -5.50 -14.39 3.25
N VAL A 108 -5.80 -13.09 3.15
CA VAL A 108 -5.40 -12.24 2.01
C VAL A 108 -3.88 -12.14 1.92
N VAL A 109 -3.18 -11.93 3.04
CA VAL A 109 -1.71 -11.88 3.07
C VAL A 109 -1.11 -13.21 2.59
N SER A 110 -1.70 -14.33 2.98
CA SER A 110 -1.24 -15.67 2.59
C SER A 110 -1.45 -16.04 1.12
N LEU A 111 -2.14 -15.20 0.34
CA LEU A 111 -2.26 -15.38 -1.11
C LEU A 111 -0.94 -15.03 -1.84
N MET A 112 -0.02 -14.32 -1.20
CA MET A 112 1.25 -13.90 -1.79
C MET A 112 2.38 -14.83 -1.37
N GLU A 113 2.94 -15.58 -2.33
CA GLU A 113 4.06 -16.52 -2.11
C GLU A 113 5.26 -15.85 -1.43
N TYR A 114 5.64 -14.67 -1.89
CA TYR A 114 6.77 -13.90 -1.37
C TYR A 114 6.35 -12.89 -0.29
N GLY A 115 5.08 -12.88 0.10
CA GLY A 115 4.53 -11.99 1.12
C GLY A 115 4.13 -10.60 0.61
N VAL A 116 3.87 -9.72 1.56
CA VAL A 116 3.31 -8.39 1.34
C VAL A 116 4.23 -7.36 1.99
N ILE A 117 4.69 -6.41 1.19
CA ILE A 117 5.60 -5.33 1.60
C ILE A 117 4.79 -4.10 1.99
N ASN A 118 5.15 -3.44 3.08
CA ASN A 118 4.66 -2.13 3.45
C ASN A 118 5.82 -1.14 3.61
N TYR A 119 5.52 0.11 3.29
CA TYR A 119 6.38 1.26 3.58
C TYR A 119 5.74 2.06 4.71
N HIS A 120 6.33 1.97 5.89
CA HIS A 120 5.91 2.66 7.10
C HIS A 120 6.66 3.99 7.25
N PRO A 121 5.98 5.13 7.45
CA PRO A 121 6.64 6.43 7.57
C PRO A 121 7.24 6.67 8.97
N GLY A 122 8.32 5.96 9.29
CA GLY A 122 9.11 6.15 10.50
C GLY A 122 10.01 4.95 10.74
N VAL A 123 10.85 5.01 11.78
CA VAL A 123 11.68 3.87 12.25
C VAL A 123 10.79 2.88 13.00
N LEU A 124 10.98 1.59 12.78
CA LEU A 124 10.29 0.54 13.53
C LEU A 124 11.28 -0.14 14.50
N PRO A 125 10.85 -0.45 15.74
CA PRO A 125 9.47 -0.46 16.23
C PRO A 125 8.95 0.87 16.82
N GLU A 126 9.77 1.91 16.91
CA GLU A 126 9.51 3.13 17.69
C GLU A 126 8.31 3.94 17.20
N THR A 127 7.88 3.75 15.95
CA THR A 127 6.79 4.53 15.35
C THR A 127 5.62 3.68 14.89
N SER A 128 5.52 2.43 15.38
CA SER A 128 4.48 1.47 14.98
C SER A 128 3.07 2.02 15.18
N GLY A 129 2.15 1.68 14.27
CA GLY A 129 0.76 2.11 14.34
C GLY A 129 0.46 3.40 13.59
N LEU A 130 -0.66 4.03 13.93
CA LEU A 130 -1.13 5.24 13.25
C LEU A 130 -0.40 6.49 13.76
N ASP A 131 -0.37 7.52 12.91
CA ASP A 131 0.25 8.81 13.17
C ASP A 131 1.75 8.72 13.51
N SER A 132 2.51 8.13 12.60
CA SER A 132 3.95 7.96 12.77
C SER A 132 4.69 9.28 12.93
N LEU A 133 4.17 10.40 12.41
CA LEU A 133 4.75 11.72 12.65
C LEU A 133 4.67 12.10 14.14
N TYR A 134 3.51 11.91 14.77
CA TYR A 134 3.36 12.12 16.20
C TYR A 134 4.36 11.27 16.99
N TRP A 135 4.44 9.96 16.70
CA TRP A 135 5.36 9.06 17.40
C TRP A 135 6.83 9.39 17.15
N MET A 136 7.19 9.89 15.97
CA MET A 136 8.55 10.34 15.71
C MET A 136 8.94 11.52 16.60
N LEU A 137 8.04 12.47 16.79
CA LEU A 137 8.25 13.62 17.68
C LEU A 137 8.29 13.18 19.13
N GLU A 138 7.31 12.39 19.58
CA GLU A 138 7.19 11.91 20.96
C GLU A 138 8.43 11.10 21.37
N ASN A 139 8.88 10.19 20.50
CA ASN A 139 10.04 9.34 20.78
C ASN A 139 11.38 9.95 20.36
N SER A 140 11.39 11.21 19.88
CA SER A 140 12.59 11.92 19.42
C SER A 140 13.43 11.14 18.39
N VAL A 141 12.77 10.40 17.50
CA VAL A 141 13.40 9.67 16.41
C VAL A 141 13.37 10.49 15.12
N LYS A 142 14.40 10.31 14.29
CA LYS A 142 14.54 11.09 13.05
C LYS A 142 13.47 10.67 12.03
N PRO A 143 12.98 11.60 11.20
CA PRO A 143 12.17 11.27 10.03
C PRO A 143 12.86 10.21 9.17
N SER A 144 12.17 9.09 8.93
CA SER A 144 12.69 7.91 8.20
C SER A 144 11.53 7.15 7.56
N VAL A 145 11.82 6.15 6.72
CA VAL A 145 10.81 5.27 6.13
C VAL A 145 11.29 3.83 6.24
N THR A 146 10.52 3.00 6.92
CA THR A 146 10.83 1.58 7.05
C THR A 146 10.10 0.77 5.97
N CYS A 147 10.85 0.00 5.19
CA CYS A 147 10.34 -1.04 4.31
C CYS A 147 10.39 -2.39 5.05
N HIS A 148 9.26 -3.07 5.16
CA HIS A 148 9.17 -4.35 5.85
C HIS A 148 8.11 -5.26 5.23
N PHE A 149 8.24 -6.57 5.44
CA PHE A 149 7.11 -7.48 5.23
C PHE A 149 6.11 -7.29 6.35
N ILE A 150 4.81 -7.27 6.03
CA ILE A 150 3.78 -7.30 7.07
C ILE A 150 3.61 -8.72 7.60
N ASP A 151 3.20 -8.81 8.86
CA ASP A 151 2.81 -10.06 9.47
C ASP A 151 1.42 -9.92 10.13
N HIS A 152 1.08 -10.84 11.04
CA HIS A 152 -0.18 -10.80 11.77
C HIS A 152 -0.28 -9.64 12.77
N LYS A 153 0.84 -9.01 13.12
CA LYS A 153 0.90 -7.84 13.99
C LYS A 153 1.15 -6.61 13.10
N VAL A 154 0.51 -5.50 13.45
CA VAL A 154 0.71 -4.26 12.68
C VAL A 154 2.15 -3.77 12.89
N ASP A 155 2.84 -3.47 11.79
CA ASP A 155 4.20 -2.91 11.76
C ASP A 155 5.27 -3.67 12.57
N ALA A 156 5.17 -5.01 12.62
CA ALA A 156 6.08 -5.86 13.40
C ALA A 156 6.71 -7.02 12.61
N GLY A 157 6.50 -7.05 11.28
CA GLY A 157 7.04 -8.10 10.43
C GLY A 157 8.51 -7.84 10.04
N PHE A 158 9.04 -8.71 9.17
CA PHE A 158 10.47 -8.75 8.86
C PHE A 158 10.97 -7.46 8.18
N LEU A 159 11.97 -6.82 8.80
CA LEU A 159 12.60 -5.61 8.29
C LEU A 159 13.38 -5.88 7.00
N ILE A 160 13.12 -5.09 5.96
CA ILE A 160 13.88 -5.12 4.70
C ILE A 160 14.94 -4.03 4.71
N LYS A 161 14.54 -2.78 4.99
CA LYS A 161 15.42 -1.60 4.99
C LYS A 161 14.78 -0.42 5.74
N GLU A 162 15.62 0.45 6.30
CA GLU A 162 15.29 1.80 6.77
C GLU A 162 15.96 2.88 5.92
#